data_AF-A0A1D2R8Q8-F1
#
_entry.id   AF-A0A1D2R8Q8-F1
#
_cell.length_a   1.000
_cell.length_b   1.000
_cell.length_c   1.000
_cell.angle_alpha   90.00
_cell.angle_beta   90.00
_cell.angle_gamma   90.00
#
_symmetry.space_group_name_H-M   'P 1'
#
loop_
_entity.id
_entity.type
_entity.pdbx_description
1 polymer ?
#
loop_
_entity_poly.entity_id
_entity_poly.type
_entity_poly.pdbx_seq_one_letter_code
_entity_poly.pdbx_strand_id
1 'polypeptide(L)'
;MYKSIHLPEKIEKDIKEYMSYERTEEEVALEQLLEMGVSEWKRERAINLLRDGKITLQKSADFAGISLWEMIEIVKERKIDWLKLSGKDIEEDFKSALEIEK
;
A
#
# COMPACT_ATOMS: atom_id res chain seq x y z
N MET A 1 8.76 19.25 17.95
CA MET A 1 8.47 20.60 17.41
C MET A 1 7.17 20.49 16.61
N TYR A 2 6.02 20.53 17.27
CA TYR A 2 4.74 20.46 16.56
C TYR A 2 4.41 21.82 15.98
N LYS A 3 4.28 21.87 14.66
CA LYS A 3 3.76 23.04 13.95
C LYS A 3 2.29 23.20 14.34
N SER A 4 1.85 24.39 14.76
CA SER A 4 0.43 24.63 15.02
C SER A 4 -0.37 24.39 13.74
N ILE A 5 -1.18 23.34 13.72
CA ILE A 5 -2.10 22.99 12.63
C ILE A 5 -3.50 23.34 13.12
N HIS A 6 -4.23 24.12 12.34
CA HIS A 6 -5.64 24.34 12.61
C HIS A 6 -6.42 23.13 12.08
N LEU A 7 -7.03 22.38 12.99
CA LEU A 7 -7.83 21.21 12.66
C LEU A 7 -9.30 21.61 12.55
N PRO A 8 -10.04 21.12 11.53
CA PRO A 8 -11.49 21.28 11.51
C PRO A 8 -12.12 20.64 12.75
N GLU A 9 -13.18 21.24 13.31
CA GLU A 9 -13.85 20.76 14.53
C GLU A 9 -14.19 19.26 14.49
N LYS A 10 -14.56 18.74 13.32
CA LYS A 10 -14.85 17.32 13.13
C LYS A 10 -13.63 16.45 13.45
N ILE A 11 -12.44 16.81 12.94
CA ILE A 11 -11.21 16.05 13.16
C ILE A 11 -10.79 16.13 14.63
N GLU A 12 -10.93 17.30 15.27
CA GLU A 12 -10.66 17.43 16.70
C GLU A 12 -11.57 16.52 17.54
N LYS A 13 -12.84 16.40 17.16
CA LYS A 13 -13.79 15.50 17.82
C LYS A 13 -13.36 14.04 17.66
N ASP A 14 -13.01 13.62 16.45
CA ASP A 14 -12.59 12.25 16.15
C ASP A 14 -11.29 11.90 16.91
N ILE A 15 -10.34 12.83 17.05
CA ILE A 15 -9.11 12.63 17.84
C ILE A 15 -9.44 12.48 19.33
N LYS A 16 -10.32 13.33 19.88
CA LYS A 16 -10.74 13.23 21.30
C LYS A 16 -11.43 11.90 21.58
N GLU A 17 -12.23 11.42 20.63
CA GLU A 17 -12.88 10.12 20.71
C GLU A 17 -11.83 9.00 20.72
N TYR A 18 -10.87 9.01 19.79
CA TYR A 18 -9.74 8.07 19.77
C TYR A 18 -8.95 8.08 21.10
N MET A 19 -8.59 9.26 21.61
CA MET A 19 -7.89 9.41 22.90
C MET A 19 -8.68 8.78 24.05
N SER A 20 -10.02 8.94 24.05
CA SER A 20 -10.87 8.39 25.10
C SER A 20 -10.92 6.85 25.06
N TYR A 21 -10.92 6.26 23.86
CA TYR A 21 -10.93 4.82 23.67
C TYR A 21 -9.58 4.18 23.98
N GLU A 22 -8.50 4.75 23.45
CA GLU A 22 -7.14 4.22 23.59
C GLU A 22 -6.46 4.63 24.92
N ARG A 23 -7.08 5.57 25.65
CA ARG A 23 -6.59 6.13 26.92
C ARG A 23 -5.19 6.72 26.79
N THR A 24 -4.99 7.52 25.75
CA THR A 24 -3.71 8.15 25.40
C THR A 24 -3.76 9.67 25.53
N GLU A 25 -2.61 10.27 25.79
CA GLU A 25 -2.42 11.72 25.71
C GLU A 25 -2.52 12.21 24.26
N GLU A 26 -2.80 13.51 24.09
CA GLU A 26 -3.04 14.13 22.77
C GLU A 26 -1.86 13.95 21.81
N GLU A 27 -0.63 14.15 22.29
CA GLU A 27 0.58 14.03 21.49
C GLU A 27 0.75 12.61 20.92
N VAL A 28 0.53 11.59 21.77
CA VAL A 28 0.64 10.18 21.39
C VAL A 28 -0.47 9.79 20.41
N ALA A 29 -1.70 10.24 20.66
CA ALA A 29 -2.81 9.99 19.77
C ALA A 29 -2.58 10.59 18.38
N LEU A 30 -2.12 11.84 18.34
CA LEU A 30 -1.79 12.53 17.09
C LEU A 30 -0.67 11.80 16.33
N GLU A 31 0.40 11.41 17.02
CA GLU A 31 1.49 10.66 16.40
C GLU A 31 0.99 9.36 15.77
N GLN A 32 0.25 8.54 16.53
CA GLN A 32 -0.31 7.27 16.04
C GLN A 32 -1.26 7.45 14.86
N LEU A 33 -2.19 8.42 14.95
CA LEU A 33 -3.15 8.69 13.87
C LEU A 33 -2.44 9.19 12.61
N LEU A 34 -1.40 10.01 12.75
CA LEU A 34 -0.60 10.47 11.62
C LEU A 34 0.20 9.33 11.00
N GLU A 35 0.83 8.47 11.81
CA GLU A 35 1.54 7.28 11.32
C GLU A 35 0.61 6.35 10.55
N MET A 36 -0.58 6.07 11.09
CA MET A 36 -1.60 5.27 10.41
C MET A 36 -2.03 5.92 9.09
N GLY A 37 -2.28 7.24 9.09
CA GLY A 37 -2.68 7.97 7.88
C GLY A 37 -1.58 7.98 6.81
N VAL A 38 -0.32 8.18 7.19
CA VAL A 38 0.82 8.15 6.26
C VAL A 38 1.06 6.74 5.73
N SER A 39 0.94 5.72 6.59
CA SER A 39 1.09 4.31 6.19
C SER A 39 0.02 3.93 5.16
N GLU A 40 -1.24 4.25 5.42
CA GLU A 40 -2.33 3.92 4.49
C GLU A 40 -2.20 4.70 3.17
N TRP A 41 -1.83 5.98 3.22
CA TRP A 41 -1.53 6.76 2.02
C TRP A 41 -0.41 6.15 1.19
N LYS A 42 0.69 5.71 1.83
CA LYS A 42 1.80 5.05 1.14
C LYS A 42 1.34 3.76 0.46
N ARG A 43 0.56 2.95 1.18
CA ARG A 43 0.04 1.66 0.67
C ARG A 43 -0.83 1.86 -0.57
N GLU A 44 -1.82 2.76 -0.51
CA GLU A 44 -2.68 3.08 -1.64
C GLU A 44 -1.89 3.68 -2.82
N ARG A 45 -0.91 4.52 -2.54
CA ARG A 45 -0.07 5.10 -3.59
C ARG A 45 0.82 4.06 -4.26
N ALA A 46 1.43 3.14 -3.51
CA ALA A 46 2.24 2.04 -4.03
C ALA A 46 1.44 1.17 -5.01
N ILE A 47 0.24 0.77 -4.59
CA ILE A 47 -0.70 -0.03 -5.37
C ILE A 47 -1.05 0.65 -6.70
N ASN A 48 -1.37 1.94 -6.68
CA ASN A 48 -1.71 2.67 -7.89
C ASN A 48 -0.52 2.80 -8.84
N LEU A 49 0.69 3.06 -8.31
CA LEU A 49 1.91 3.11 -9.12
C LEU A 49 2.24 1.75 -9.75
N LEU A 50 2.03 0.66 -9.01
CA LEU A 50 2.20 -0.70 -9.51
C LEU A 50 1.19 -1.02 -10.62
N ARG A 51 -0.10 -0.72 -10.40
CA ARG A 51 -1.17 -0.91 -11.39
C ARG A 51 -0.89 -0.15 -12.70
N ASP A 52 -0.40 1.09 -12.59
CA ASP A 52 -0.01 1.88 -13.75
C ASP A 52 1.24 1.33 -14.46
N GLY A 53 1.97 0.40 -13.85
CA GLY A 53 3.24 -0.13 -14.32
C GLY A 53 4.40 0.86 -14.21
N LYS A 54 4.30 1.83 -13.28
CA LYS A 54 5.34 2.85 -13.05
C LYS A 54 6.47 2.35 -12.16
N ILE A 55 6.19 1.36 -11.32
CA ILE A 55 7.17 0.74 -10.41
C ILE A 55 7.00 -0.79 -10.43
N THR A 56 8.06 -1.51 -10.04
CA THR A 56 8.02 -2.97 -9.90
C THR A 56 7.34 -3.38 -8.60
N LEU A 57 6.97 -4.66 -8.50
CA LEU A 57 6.36 -5.24 -7.28
C LEU A 57 7.24 -5.00 -6.04
N GLN A 58 8.56 -5.24 -6.13
CA GLN A 58 9.50 -4.97 -5.04
C GLN A 58 9.53 -3.49 -4.66
N LYS A 59 9.64 -2.58 -5.64
CA LYS A 59 9.65 -1.13 -5.37
C LYS A 59 8.33 -0.66 -4.76
N SER A 60 7.21 -1.32 -5.09
CA SER A 60 5.91 -1.07 -4.47
C SER A 60 5.94 -1.44 -2.98
N ALA A 61 6.47 -2.63 -2.64
CA ALA A 61 6.63 -3.07 -1.25
C ALA A 61 7.51 -2.10 -0.45
N ASP A 62 8.67 -1.74 -1.01
CA ASP A 62 9.61 -0.80 -0.38
C ASP A 62 8.95 0.58 -0.15
N PHE A 63 8.18 1.07 -1.11
CA PHE A 63 7.48 2.36 -0.99
C PHE A 63 6.38 2.32 0.08
N ALA A 64 5.62 1.23 0.15
CA ALA A 64 4.60 1.00 1.16
C ALA A 64 5.19 0.75 2.56
N GLY A 65 6.49 0.43 2.67
CA GLY A 65 7.13 0.09 3.93
C GLY A 65 6.73 -1.28 4.46
N ILE A 66 6.38 -2.21 3.58
CA ILE A 66 5.97 -3.58 3.93
C ILE A 66 6.87 -4.61 3.26
N SER A 67 6.80 -5.87 3.69
CA SER A 67 7.54 -6.94 3.05
C SER A 67 7.03 -7.24 1.64
N LEU A 68 7.88 -7.85 0.81
CA LEU A 68 7.47 -8.31 -0.53
C LEU A 68 6.28 -9.28 -0.45
N TRP A 69 6.26 -10.17 0.55
CA TRP A 69 5.18 -11.13 0.75
C TRP A 69 3.84 -10.46 1.03
N GLU A 70 3.81 -9.44 1.89
CA GLU A 70 2.59 -8.67 2.14
C GLU A 70 2.09 -7.95 0.88
N MET A 71 3.01 -7.40 0.07
CA MET A 71 2.64 -6.78 -1.20
C MET A 71 2.07 -7.81 -2.20
N ILE A 72 2.62 -9.04 -2.24
CA ILE A 72 2.07 -10.14 -3.06
C ILE A 72 0.63 -10.45 -2.65
N GLU A 73 0.34 -10.56 -1.36
CA GLU A 73 -1.02 -10.85 -0.88
C GLU A 73 -1.99 -9.72 -1.22
N ILE A 74 -1.61 -8.45 -0.99
CA ILE A 74 -2.43 -7.28 -1.36
C ILE A 74 -2.78 -7.30 -2.85
N VAL A 75 -1.80 -7.63 -3.70
CA VAL A 75 -1.96 -7.67 -5.14
C VAL A 75 -2.91 -8.78 -5.58
N LYS A 76 -2.82 -9.96 -4.96
CA LYS A 76 -3.76 -11.08 -5.18
C LYS A 76 -5.18 -10.73 -4.75
N GLU A 77 -5.35 -10.22 -3.53
CA GLU A 77 -6.66 -9.87 -2.97
C GLU A 77 -7.36 -8.79 -3.81
N ARG A 78 -6.61 -7.78 -4.26
CA ARG A 78 -7.14 -6.67 -5.06
C ARG A 78 -7.20 -6.98 -6.56
N LYS A 79 -6.82 -8.20 -6.98
CA LYS A 79 -6.79 -8.65 -8.39
C LYS A 79 -6.11 -7.63 -9.31
N ILE A 80 -4.99 -7.08 -8.85
CA ILE A 80 -4.20 -6.15 -9.67
C ILE A 80 -3.53 -7.01 -10.74
N ASP A 81 -3.58 -6.58 -12.00
CA ASP A 81 -2.80 -7.19 -13.08
C ASP A 81 -1.54 -6.35 -13.31
N TRP A 82 -0.46 -6.72 -12.61
CA TRP A 82 0.79 -5.93 -12.59
C TRP A 82 1.84 -6.44 -13.59
N LEU A 83 1.72 -7.69 -14.05
CA LEU A 83 2.67 -8.28 -14.97
C LEU A 83 2.46 -7.80 -16.41
N LYS A 84 1.27 -7.24 -16.72
CA LYS A 84 0.90 -6.75 -18.06
C LYS A 84 1.25 -7.77 -19.16
N LEU A 85 1.16 -9.06 -18.85
CA LEU A 85 1.43 -10.14 -19.79
C LEU A 85 0.27 -10.20 -20.79
N SER A 86 0.58 -10.13 -22.07
CA SER A 86 -0.41 -10.38 -23.10
C SER A 86 -0.62 -11.89 -23.26
N GLY A 87 -1.78 -12.29 -23.79
CA GLY A 87 -2.03 -13.70 -24.12
C GLY A 87 -1.01 -14.28 -25.10
N LYS A 88 -0.40 -13.43 -25.93
CA LYS A 88 0.67 -13.82 -26.86
C LYS A 88 1.98 -14.13 -26.13
N ASP A 89 2.36 -13.32 -25.13
CA ASP A 89 3.55 -13.57 -24.31
C ASP A 89 3.42 -14.93 -23.60
N ILE A 90 2.22 -15.20 -23.06
CA ILE A 90 1.91 -16.48 -22.43
C ILE A 90 1.99 -17.63 -23.45
N GLU A 91 1.43 -17.49 -24.66
CA GLU A 91 1.47 -18.53 -25.69
C GLU A 91 2.91 -18.86 -26.13
N GLU A 92 3.76 -17.85 -26.31
CA GLU A 92 5.16 -18.01 -26.68
C GLU A 92 5.97 -18.72 -25.57
N ASP A 93 5.75 -18.36 -24.31
CA ASP A 93 6.36 -19.03 -23.15
C ASP A 93 5.96 -20.51 -23.08
N PHE A 94 4.67 -20.82 -23.29
CA PHE A 94 4.16 -22.19 -23.28
C PHE A 94 4.75 -23.04 -24.42
N LYS A 95 4.85 -22.50 -25.63
CA LYS A 95 5.47 -23.21 -26.77
C LYS A 95 6.94 -23.51 -26.50
N SER A 96 7.68 -22.53 -25.98
CA SER A 96 9.10 -22.69 -25.66
C SER A 96 9.32 -23.78 -24.61
N ALA A 97 8.46 -23.87 -23.59
CA ALA A 97 8.55 -24.93 -22.58
C ALA A 97 8.34 -26.34 -23.16
N LEU A 98 7.41 -26.50 -24.11
CA LEU A 98 7.11 -27.79 -24.75
C LEU A 98 8.19 -28.26 -25.74
N GLU A 99 8.95 -27.33 -26.34
CA GLU A 99 10.05 -27.67 -27.26
C GLU A 99 11.32 -28.15 -26.53
N ILE A 100 11.50 -27.77 -25.26
CA ILE A 100 12.64 -28.17 -24.42
C ILE A 100 12.58 -29.65 -23.98
N GLU A 101 11.39 -30.27 -24.01
CA GLU A 101 11.19 -31.68 -23.66
C GLU A 101 11.47 -32.69 -24.81
N LYS A 102 11.98 -32.23 -25.96
CA LYS A 102 12.39 -33.09 -27.10
C LYS A 102 13.89 -33.23 -27.24
#